data_AF-A0A6A6ZWW3-F1
#
_entry.id   AF-A0A6A6ZWW3-F1
#
_cell.length_a   1.000
_cell.length_b   1.000
_cell.length_c   1.000
_cell.angle_alpha   90.00
_cell.angle_beta   90.00
_cell.angle_gamma   90.00
#
_symmetry.space_group_name_H-M   'P 1'
#
loop_
_entity.id
_entity.type
_entity.pdbx_description
1 polymer ?
#
loop_
_entity_poly.entity_id
_entity_poly.type
_entity_poly.pdbx_seq_one_letter_code
_entity_poly.pdbx_strand_id
1 'polypeptide(L)'
;MQGYGCNEEQKDYSMDPWQSCIPLIPSLHNLRAVSLKFTNRVCNPDRERPFYNYCGTESVPMRTHTLRQLFAALDHTHLNVETLSIENLQDYTPHVYTEPSFQNVRAKLKGLHLNIAMEYSEHGPDQDSNIPDKHTFFNRQLNAHWLAPTQKQLTHLTLYGDSFWGVYPRWDPRGLHFPALKSLSLGNWSIAHEWQVDWILSHVDTLEELYLDDCPIVHALRFEQNQYGALEWAEGELSVKDYGFEAGYMYPSLRWSRVLPLFTSHLKKLKRFGMAHGPWMVTEPREGDGNHAFARRYELPARLEVGRYCIHDCGVLPTHWIVEDEMFTEHGFVWDEEDIKTREDDVVEQELEGMWDVEDEEEEEKIRHPGGREEEKKALDQLVAGLQT
;
A
#
# COMPACT_ATOMS: atom_id res chain seq x y z
N MET A 1 35.56 -3.12 14.59
CA MET A 1 34.98 -2.67 13.31
C MET A 1 34.55 -1.23 13.51
N GLN A 2 35.21 -0.31 12.81
CA GLN A 2 34.82 1.10 12.77
C GLN A 2 33.48 1.17 12.03
N GLY A 3 32.46 1.77 12.64
CA GLY A 3 31.21 2.04 11.96
C GLY A 3 31.47 2.95 10.77
N TYR A 4 30.93 2.60 9.61
CA TYR A 4 30.77 3.52 8.51
C TYR A 4 29.75 4.58 8.93
N GLY A 5 30.20 5.55 9.72
CA GLY A 5 29.45 6.76 9.98
C GLY A 5 29.30 7.48 8.64
N CYS A 6 28.07 7.76 8.25
CA CYS A 6 27.77 8.63 7.12
C CYS A 6 28.50 9.96 7.37
N ASN A 7 29.57 10.22 6.61
CA ASN A 7 30.42 11.42 6.69
C ASN A 7 29.82 12.59 5.88
N GLU A 8 28.54 12.54 5.59
CA GLU A 8 27.81 13.72 5.17
C GLU A 8 27.40 14.45 6.44
N GLU A 9 27.90 15.68 6.61
CA GLU A 9 27.44 16.64 7.59
C GLU A 9 25.94 16.45 7.77
N GLN A 10 25.49 16.13 9.00
CA GLN A 10 24.09 16.18 9.38
C GLN A 10 23.59 17.58 9.02
N LYS A 11 23.09 17.73 7.80
CA LYS A 11 22.29 18.88 7.40
C LYS A 11 21.04 18.73 8.22
N ASP A 12 21.04 19.41 9.36
CA ASP A 12 19.83 19.75 10.09
C ASP A 12 18.93 20.40 9.05
N TYR A 13 17.99 19.62 8.48
CA TYR A 13 17.03 20.13 7.53
C TYR A 13 16.23 21.16 8.31
N SER A 14 16.59 22.43 8.15
CA SER A 14 15.99 23.49 8.94
C SER A 14 14.49 23.44 8.69
N MET A 15 13.71 23.50 9.77
CA MET A 15 12.25 23.62 9.70
C MET A 15 11.77 24.91 9.00
N ASP A 16 12.68 25.71 8.44
CA ASP A 16 12.44 27.06 7.93
C ASP A 16 11.30 27.16 6.91
N PRO A 17 11.16 26.26 5.91
CA PRO A 17 10.07 26.39 4.94
C PRO A 17 8.70 26.21 5.62
N TRP A 18 8.54 25.15 6.42
CA TRP A 18 7.28 24.84 7.10
C TRP A 18 6.90 25.90 8.13
N GLN A 19 7.89 26.37 8.91
CA GLN A 19 7.70 27.42 9.93
C GLN A 19 7.27 28.75 9.32
N SER A 20 7.67 29.05 8.09
CA SER A 20 7.24 30.27 7.39
C SER A 20 5.88 30.14 6.70
N CYS A 21 5.54 28.96 6.16
CA CYS A 21 4.32 28.77 5.38
C CYS A 21 3.08 28.43 6.21
N ILE A 22 3.17 27.54 7.20
CA ILE A 22 1.99 27.10 7.98
C ILE A 22 1.28 28.28 8.67
N PRO A 23 1.96 29.26 9.28
CA PRO A 23 1.30 30.41 9.89
C PRO A 23 0.51 31.30 8.90
N LEU A 24 0.74 31.16 7.59
CA LEU A 24 0.01 31.92 6.56
C LEU A 24 -1.32 31.25 6.18
N ILE A 25 -1.52 29.97 6.47
CA ILE A 25 -2.74 29.22 6.13
C ILE A 25 -4.02 29.92 6.59
N PRO A 26 -4.11 30.48 7.81
CA PRO A 26 -5.30 31.20 8.24
C PRO A 26 -5.63 32.45 7.40
N SER A 27 -4.70 33.00 6.61
CA SER A 27 -4.99 34.11 5.70
C SER A 27 -5.66 33.68 4.38
N LEU A 28 -5.70 32.37 4.09
CA LEU A 28 -6.20 31.82 2.82
C LEU A 28 -7.71 31.54 2.87
N HIS A 29 -8.53 32.59 2.77
CA HIS A 29 -9.99 32.50 2.96
C HIS A 29 -10.75 31.53 2.03
N ASN A 30 -10.16 31.15 0.88
CA ASN A 30 -10.77 30.23 -0.09
C ASN A 30 -10.10 28.85 -0.11
N LEU A 31 -9.27 28.53 0.90
CA LEU A 31 -8.58 27.25 0.98
C LEU A 31 -9.58 26.11 1.15
N ARG A 32 -9.59 25.17 0.20
CA ARG A 32 -10.47 23.98 0.19
C ARG A 32 -9.72 22.66 0.21
N ALA A 33 -8.49 22.66 -0.28
CA ALA A 33 -7.67 21.47 -0.39
C ALA A 33 -6.25 21.78 0.10
N VAL A 34 -5.65 20.83 0.81
CA VAL A 34 -4.29 20.92 1.31
C VAL A 34 -3.56 19.63 1.00
N SER A 35 -2.32 19.76 0.55
CA SER A 35 -1.40 18.64 0.38
C SER A 35 -0.15 18.87 1.23
N LEU A 36 0.19 17.88 2.05
CA LEU A 36 1.43 17.83 2.82
C LEU A 36 2.24 16.64 2.30
N LYS A 37 3.48 16.88 1.89
CA LYS A 37 4.40 15.83 1.45
C LYS A 37 5.63 15.84 2.35
N PHE A 38 5.82 14.72 3.04
CA PHE A 38 7.06 14.42 3.72
C PHE A 38 8.02 13.69 2.78
N THR A 39 9.27 13.57 3.18
CA THR A 39 10.20 12.61 2.57
C THR A 39 9.64 11.18 2.70
N ASN A 40 9.99 10.27 1.80
CA ASN A 40 9.58 8.86 1.91
C ASN A 40 10.43 8.06 2.91
N ARG A 41 11.53 8.64 3.42
CA ARG A 41 12.38 8.02 4.43
C ARG A 41 11.79 8.24 5.81
N VAL A 42 11.53 7.15 6.53
CA VAL A 42 11.04 7.17 7.91
C VAL A 42 11.90 6.27 8.79
N CYS A 43 12.05 6.65 10.06
CA CYS A 43 12.77 5.87 11.07
C CYS A 43 12.16 6.17 12.44
N ASN A 44 12.00 5.17 13.30
CA ASN A 44 11.61 5.38 14.68
C ASN A 44 12.85 5.32 15.60
N PRO A 45 13.35 6.47 16.11
CA PRO A 45 14.60 6.52 16.88
C PRO A 45 14.49 5.87 18.26
N ASP A 46 13.28 5.62 18.77
CA ASP A 46 13.05 5.00 20.08
C ASP A 46 13.28 3.47 20.07
N ARG A 47 13.64 2.88 18.93
CA ARG A 47 13.98 1.46 18.82
C ARG A 47 15.47 1.23 19.06
N GLU A 48 15.79 0.15 19.79
CA GLU A 48 17.16 -0.29 20.10
C GLU A 48 17.98 -0.78 18.88
N ARG A 49 17.66 -0.34 17.67
CA ARG A 49 18.44 -0.63 16.45
C ARG A 49 19.19 0.65 16.02
N PRO A 50 20.34 0.96 16.63
CA PRO A 50 21.08 2.21 16.42
C PRO A 50 21.82 2.31 15.07
N PHE A 51 21.64 1.35 14.17
CA PHE A 51 22.64 1.13 13.11
C PHE A 51 22.50 2.07 11.90
N TYR A 52 21.32 2.63 11.63
CA TYR A 52 21.11 3.41 10.40
C TYR A 52 20.23 4.64 10.64
N ASN A 53 20.78 5.65 11.34
CA ASN A 53 20.29 7.01 11.17
C ASN A 53 20.62 7.45 9.75
N TYR A 54 19.74 7.17 8.80
CA TYR A 54 19.90 7.63 7.43
C TYR A 54 20.00 9.16 7.43
N CYS A 55 21.05 9.69 6.79
CA CYS A 55 21.20 11.12 6.60
C CYS A 55 20.00 11.65 5.80
N GLY A 56 19.42 12.76 6.25
CA GLY A 56 18.28 13.41 5.60
C GLY A 56 16.89 12.83 5.91
N THR A 57 16.76 11.91 6.87
CA THR A 57 15.46 11.45 7.35
C THR A 57 14.81 12.46 8.29
N GLU A 58 13.59 12.86 7.97
CA GLU A 58 12.74 13.68 8.83
C GLU A 58 12.38 12.92 10.12
N SER A 59 12.76 13.46 11.27
CA SER A 59 12.53 12.79 12.56
C SER A 59 11.05 12.71 12.95
N VAL A 60 10.68 11.69 13.74
CA VAL A 60 9.32 11.54 14.31
C VAL A 60 8.85 12.82 15.02
N PRO A 61 9.66 13.48 15.89
CA PRO A 61 9.25 14.74 16.50
C PRO A 61 8.97 15.85 15.48
N MET A 62 9.77 15.95 14.42
CA MET A 62 9.60 16.97 13.38
C MET A 62 8.30 16.76 12.59
N ARG A 63 8.06 15.54 12.12
CA ARG A 63 6.83 15.15 11.40
C ARG A 63 5.60 15.38 12.27
N THR A 64 5.66 14.95 13.53
CA THR A 64 4.60 15.14 14.53
C THR A 64 4.32 16.63 14.77
N HIS A 65 5.36 17.43 14.97
CA HIS A 65 5.23 18.87 15.16
C HIS A 65 4.58 19.56 13.96
N THR A 66 5.04 19.22 12.75
CA THR A 66 4.52 19.75 11.48
C THR A 66 3.03 19.43 11.31
N LEU A 67 2.63 18.17 11.56
CA LEU A 67 1.22 17.77 11.52
C LEU A 67 0.38 18.56 12.53
N ARG A 68 0.86 18.72 13.76
CA ARG A 68 0.14 19.49 14.79
C ARG A 68 -0.04 20.95 14.40
N GLN A 69 1.01 21.58 13.90
CA GLN A 69 0.94 22.97 13.43
C GLN A 69 -0.03 23.10 12.25
N LEU A 70 0.01 22.16 11.30
CA LEU A 70 -0.90 22.13 10.17
C LEU A 70 -2.36 22.04 10.64
N PHE A 71 -2.70 21.04 11.47
CA PHE A 71 -4.08 20.89 11.94
C PHE A 71 -4.55 22.10 12.75
N ALA A 72 -3.70 22.68 13.60
CA ALA A 72 -4.02 23.91 14.31
C ALA A 72 -4.33 25.07 13.34
N ALA A 73 -3.54 25.22 12.27
CA ALA A 73 -3.76 26.25 11.26
C ALA A 73 -5.00 26.00 10.39
N LEU A 74 -5.43 24.75 10.22
CA LEU A 74 -6.64 24.38 9.47
C LEU A 74 -7.92 24.44 10.29
N ASP A 75 -7.83 24.43 11.62
CA ASP A 75 -8.99 24.49 12.53
C ASP A 75 -9.56 25.91 12.74
N HIS A 76 -9.15 26.87 11.93
CA HIS A 76 -9.74 28.21 11.95
C HIS A 76 -11.17 28.19 11.38
N THR A 77 -12.08 28.93 12.03
CA THR A 77 -13.53 28.88 11.75
C THR A 77 -13.92 29.33 10.35
N HIS A 78 -13.16 30.22 9.73
CA HIS A 78 -13.41 30.70 8.37
C HIS A 78 -12.84 29.79 7.28
N LEU A 79 -12.02 28.80 7.63
CA LEU A 79 -11.50 27.82 6.70
C LEU A 79 -12.48 26.66 6.55
N ASN A 80 -12.66 26.22 5.31
CA ASN A 80 -13.49 25.08 4.95
C ASN A 80 -12.69 24.11 4.07
N VAL A 81 -11.65 23.53 4.65
CA VAL A 81 -10.84 22.51 3.99
C VAL A 81 -11.64 21.21 3.94
N GLU A 82 -11.99 20.81 2.73
CA GLU A 82 -12.78 19.61 2.44
C GLU A 82 -11.89 18.46 1.95
N THR A 83 -10.67 18.74 1.50
CA THR A 83 -9.74 17.73 0.98
C THR A 83 -8.39 17.82 1.67
N LEU A 84 -7.92 16.69 2.19
CA LEU A 84 -6.60 16.55 2.79
C LEU A 84 -5.84 15.44 2.09
N SER A 85 -4.65 15.77 1.58
CA SER A 85 -3.68 14.79 1.08
C SER A 85 -2.44 14.82 1.96
N ILE A 86 -2.02 13.67 2.47
CA ILE A 86 -0.75 13.52 3.18
C ILE A 86 0.04 12.42 2.47
N GLU A 87 1.14 12.81 1.87
CA GLU A 87 2.07 11.92 1.22
C GLU A 87 3.22 11.59 2.18
N ASN A 88 3.52 10.30 2.29
CA ASN A 88 4.53 9.74 3.20
C ASN A 88 4.21 10.03 4.68
N LEU A 89 2.96 9.82 5.08
CA LEU A 89 2.54 9.81 6.48
C LEU A 89 3.22 8.63 7.19
N GLN A 90 4.07 8.90 8.16
CA GLN A 90 4.70 7.85 8.94
C GLN A 90 3.64 7.04 9.72
N ASP A 91 3.81 5.72 9.76
CA ASP A 91 3.01 4.76 10.52
C ASP A 91 3.04 4.98 12.06
N TYR A 92 3.90 5.88 12.54
CA TYR A 92 4.00 6.30 13.93
C TYR A 92 4.03 7.83 14.06
N THR A 93 2.89 8.42 14.45
CA THR A 93 2.77 9.87 14.75
C THR A 93 2.11 10.10 16.11
N PRO A 94 2.88 10.09 17.22
CA PRO A 94 2.32 10.13 18.55
C PRO A 94 1.59 11.46 18.84
N HIS A 95 0.53 11.38 19.64
CA HIS A 95 -0.24 12.53 20.16
C HIS A 95 -0.97 13.41 19.14
N VAL A 96 -0.80 13.22 17.82
CA VAL A 96 -1.54 14.00 16.79
C VAL A 96 -3.05 13.74 16.90
N TYR A 97 -3.46 12.48 17.06
CA TYR A 97 -4.87 12.09 16.97
C TYR A 97 -5.73 12.52 18.17
N THR A 98 -5.08 12.86 19.29
CA THR A 98 -5.74 13.34 20.51
C THR A 98 -6.02 14.84 20.48
N GLU A 99 -5.43 15.58 19.54
CA GLU A 99 -5.60 17.04 19.45
C GLU A 99 -7.02 17.40 18.93
N PRO A 100 -7.70 18.38 19.56
CA PRO A 100 -9.01 18.85 19.09
C PRO A 100 -8.97 19.36 17.64
N SER A 101 -7.89 20.02 17.24
CA SER A 101 -7.73 20.57 15.89
C SER A 101 -7.74 19.48 14.82
N PHE A 102 -7.07 18.36 15.08
CA PHE A 102 -7.12 17.18 14.21
C PHE A 102 -8.56 16.67 14.05
N GLN A 103 -9.28 16.52 15.17
CA GLN A 103 -10.64 15.99 15.16
C GLN A 103 -11.61 16.92 14.42
N ASN A 104 -11.50 18.23 14.63
CA ASN A 104 -12.33 19.24 14.00
C ASN A 104 -12.11 19.34 12.48
N VAL A 105 -10.84 19.30 12.04
CA VAL A 105 -10.51 19.29 10.61
C VAL A 105 -11.01 18.02 9.95
N ARG A 106 -10.72 16.86 10.55
CA ARG A 106 -11.17 15.54 10.06
C ARG A 106 -12.69 15.47 9.90
N ALA A 107 -13.46 16.06 10.81
CA ALA A 107 -14.92 16.04 10.77
C ALA A 107 -15.53 16.72 9.53
N LYS A 108 -14.77 17.59 8.83
CA LYS A 108 -15.23 18.34 7.65
C LYS A 108 -14.79 17.71 6.32
N LEU A 109 -13.86 16.74 6.36
CA LEU A 109 -13.25 16.19 5.14
C LEU A 109 -14.25 15.40 4.32
N LYS A 110 -14.31 15.72 3.02
CA LYS A 110 -14.97 14.96 1.96
C LYS A 110 -13.97 14.15 1.13
N GLY A 111 -12.71 14.57 1.09
CA GLY A 111 -11.61 13.85 0.44
C GLY A 111 -10.48 13.59 1.42
N LEU A 112 -10.09 12.32 1.57
CA LEU A 112 -8.97 11.90 2.39
C LEU A 112 -8.02 11.05 1.54
N HIS A 113 -6.79 11.53 1.39
CA HIS A 113 -5.77 10.84 0.61
C HIS A 113 -4.52 10.64 1.46
N LEU A 114 -4.17 9.40 1.74
CA LEU A 114 -3.04 9.04 2.57
C LEU A 114 -2.11 8.12 1.78
N ASN A 115 -0.83 8.47 1.71
CA ASN A 115 0.25 7.53 1.39
C ASN A 115 1.02 7.26 2.68
N ILE A 116 1.04 6.02 3.14
CA ILE A 116 1.67 5.61 4.38
C ILE A 116 3.13 5.26 4.10
N ALA A 117 4.04 5.92 4.79
CA ALA A 117 5.46 5.58 4.79
C ALA A 117 5.76 4.65 5.97
N MET A 118 6.27 3.46 5.67
CA MET A 118 6.58 2.43 6.65
C MET A 118 8.08 2.36 6.90
N GLU A 119 8.45 2.05 8.13
CA GLU A 119 9.85 1.79 8.45
C GLU A 119 10.38 0.59 7.63
N TYR A 120 11.54 0.82 7.01
CA TYR A 120 12.25 -0.10 6.14
C TYR A 120 13.73 -0.15 6.50
N SER A 121 14.30 -1.35 6.54
CA SER A 121 15.69 -1.65 6.81
C SER A 121 16.34 -2.23 5.55
N GLU A 122 17.06 -1.38 4.81
CA GLU A 122 17.79 -1.76 3.58
C GLU A 122 18.72 -2.97 3.78
N HIS A 123 19.33 -3.08 4.96
CA HIS A 123 20.28 -4.15 5.29
C HIS A 123 19.64 -5.43 5.86
N GLY A 124 18.30 -5.50 5.96
CA GLY A 124 17.58 -6.64 6.53
C GLY A 124 16.07 -6.54 6.33
N PRO A 125 15.59 -6.51 5.06
CA PRO A 125 14.19 -6.29 4.73
C PRO A 125 13.27 -7.42 5.23
N ASP A 126 13.81 -8.62 5.42
CA ASP A 126 13.15 -9.78 6.02
C ASP A 126 12.59 -9.48 7.42
N GLN A 127 13.28 -8.62 8.18
CA GLN A 127 12.89 -8.24 9.53
C GLN A 127 11.86 -7.11 9.59
N ASP A 128 11.64 -6.40 8.47
CA ASP A 128 10.74 -5.25 8.42
C ASP A 128 9.27 -5.63 8.56
N SER A 129 8.96 -6.87 8.17
CA SER A 129 7.64 -7.48 8.31
C SER A 129 7.18 -7.47 9.77
N ASN A 130 8.09 -7.64 10.73
CA ASN A 130 7.79 -7.80 12.15
C ASN A 130 7.80 -6.47 12.94
N ILE A 131 7.94 -5.32 12.27
CA ILE A 131 7.94 -3.98 12.88
C ILE A 131 6.56 -3.71 13.53
N PRO A 132 6.46 -3.54 14.86
CA PRO A 132 5.15 -3.42 15.53
C PRO A 132 4.34 -2.18 15.15
N ASP A 133 5.00 -1.09 14.77
CA ASP A 133 4.34 0.19 14.46
C ASP A 133 3.44 0.09 13.22
N LYS A 134 3.92 -0.47 12.09
CA LYS A 134 3.08 -0.70 10.90
C LYS A 134 1.86 -1.57 11.21
N HIS A 135 2.04 -2.64 11.99
CA HIS A 135 0.91 -3.48 12.43
C HIS A 135 -0.07 -2.73 13.31
N THR A 136 0.41 -1.93 14.25
CA THR A 136 -0.45 -1.12 15.13
C THR A 136 -1.20 -0.06 14.34
N PHE A 137 -0.54 0.54 13.34
CA PHE A 137 -1.13 1.53 12.48
C PHE A 137 -2.29 0.96 11.67
N PHE A 138 -2.04 -0.05 10.83
CA PHE A 138 -3.05 -0.62 9.95
C PHE A 138 -4.17 -1.35 10.71
N ASN A 139 -3.84 -2.11 11.77
CA ASN A 139 -4.85 -2.88 12.52
C ASN A 139 -5.72 -2.01 13.45
N ARG A 140 -5.24 -0.86 13.89
CA ARG A 140 -5.92 -0.06 14.92
C ARG A 140 -6.05 1.40 14.55
N GLN A 141 -4.93 2.08 14.33
CA GLN A 141 -4.91 3.54 14.25
C GLN A 141 -5.59 4.07 12.98
N LEU A 142 -5.36 3.44 11.82
CA LEU A 142 -5.96 3.84 10.55
C LEU A 142 -7.49 3.86 10.64
N ASN A 143 -8.08 2.76 11.11
CA ASN A 143 -9.52 2.66 11.30
C ASN A 143 -10.03 3.63 12.36
N ALA A 144 -9.43 3.63 13.56
CA ALA A 144 -9.94 4.39 14.70
C ALA A 144 -9.83 5.91 14.51
N HIS A 145 -8.74 6.38 13.90
CA HIS A 145 -8.42 7.81 13.86
C HIS A 145 -8.69 8.46 12.51
N TRP A 146 -8.61 7.74 11.39
CA TRP A 146 -8.78 8.34 10.07
C TRP A 146 -10.12 7.96 9.43
N LEU A 147 -10.45 6.67 9.44
CA LEU A 147 -11.55 6.14 8.61
C LEU A 147 -12.91 6.14 9.32
N ALA A 148 -13.03 5.51 10.48
CA ALA A 148 -14.31 5.34 11.16
C ALA A 148 -15.04 6.68 11.43
N PRO A 149 -14.35 7.78 11.81
CA PRO A 149 -14.99 9.07 12.05
C PRO A 149 -15.44 9.82 10.78
N THR A 150 -14.98 9.41 9.59
CA THR A 150 -15.26 10.11 8.33
C THR A 150 -16.30 9.42 7.45
N GLN A 151 -16.81 8.25 7.88
CA GLN A 151 -17.73 7.39 7.13
C GLN A 151 -18.91 8.13 6.49
N LYS A 152 -19.57 9.03 7.22
CA LYS A 152 -20.82 9.64 6.77
C LYS A 152 -20.64 10.66 5.64
N GLN A 153 -19.46 11.26 5.51
CA GLN A 153 -19.23 12.42 4.65
C GLN A 153 -18.18 12.18 3.57
N LEU A 154 -17.35 11.15 3.70
CA LEU A 154 -16.27 10.90 2.76
C LEU A 154 -16.82 10.53 1.39
N THR A 155 -16.32 11.22 0.36
CA THR A 155 -16.66 11.01 -1.05
C THR A 155 -15.47 10.52 -1.86
N HIS A 156 -14.24 10.81 -1.43
CA HIS A 156 -13.02 10.36 -2.08
C HIS A 156 -12.06 9.79 -1.04
N LEU A 157 -11.64 8.55 -1.23
CA LEU A 157 -10.68 7.86 -0.38
C LEU A 157 -9.49 7.40 -1.21
N THR A 158 -8.28 7.75 -0.78
CA THR A 158 -7.05 7.16 -1.29
C THR A 158 -6.24 6.60 -0.12
N LEU A 159 -5.87 5.33 -0.19
CA LEU A 159 -4.97 4.66 0.76
C LEU A 159 -3.86 3.95 0.00
N TYR A 160 -2.65 4.48 0.11
CA TYR A 160 -1.45 3.92 -0.49
C TYR A 160 -0.48 3.55 0.64
N GLY A 161 0.36 2.56 0.39
CA GLY A 161 1.55 2.27 1.19
C GLY A 161 2.78 2.32 0.30
N ASP A 162 3.90 2.74 0.85
CA ASP A 162 5.22 2.63 0.20
C ASP A 162 5.72 1.17 0.08
N SER A 163 5.07 0.24 0.79
CA SER A 163 5.17 -1.21 0.59
C SER A 163 3.80 -1.88 0.60
N PHE A 164 3.77 -3.17 0.27
CA PHE A 164 2.54 -3.97 0.35
C PHE A 164 1.92 -4.00 1.75
N TRP A 165 0.59 -3.94 1.80
CA TRP A 165 -0.22 -3.99 3.01
C TRP A 165 -1.59 -4.64 2.72
N GLY A 166 -2.42 -4.89 3.73
CA GLY A 166 -3.74 -5.50 3.59
C GLY A 166 -3.78 -6.91 4.16
N VAL A 167 -2.95 -7.80 3.62
CA VAL A 167 -2.67 -9.11 4.22
C VAL A 167 -1.69 -8.97 5.38
N TYR A 168 -0.51 -8.38 5.13
CA TYR A 168 0.53 -8.22 6.13
C TYR A 168 1.39 -6.96 5.83
N PRO A 169 1.34 -5.89 6.66
CA PRO A 169 0.51 -5.75 7.85
C PRO A 169 -0.97 -5.81 7.51
N ARG A 170 -1.75 -6.43 8.40
CA ARG A 170 -3.17 -6.63 8.19
C ARG A 170 -3.92 -5.31 8.28
N TRP A 171 -4.87 -5.13 7.36
CA TRP A 171 -5.92 -4.13 7.49
C TRP A 171 -7.28 -4.78 7.27
N ASP A 172 -8.15 -4.69 8.27
CA ASP A 172 -9.52 -5.20 8.21
C ASP A 172 -10.51 -4.02 8.12
N PRO A 173 -11.11 -3.76 6.95
CA PRO A 173 -12.10 -2.73 6.77
C PRO A 173 -13.52 -3.21 7.11
N ARG A 174 -13.73 -4.46 7.53
CA ARG A 174 -15.06 -4.94 7.92
C ARG A 174 -15.59 -4.09 9.08
N GLY A 175 -16.81 -3.59 8.92
CA GLY A 175 -17.41 -2.61 9.84
C GLY A 175 -17.21 -1.14 9.45
N LEU A 176 -16.42 -0.86 8.39
CA LEU A 176 -16.39 0.44 7.74
C LEU A 176 -17.31 0.45 6.51
N HIS A 177 -18.17 1.45 6.41
CA HIS A 177 -18.99 1.70 5.24
C HIS A 177 -19.14 3.21 4.99
N PHE A 178 -18.88 3.63 3.76
CA PHE A 178 -18.85 5.03 3.35
C PHE A 178 -20.02 5.32 2.38
N PRO A 179 -21.22 5.64 2.88
CA PRO A 179 -22.44 5.75 2.07
C PRO A 179 -22.45 6.89 1.04
N ALA A 180 -21.42 7.73 1.00
CA ALA A 180 -21.25 8.80 0.02
C ALA A 180 -20.01 8.62 -0.88
N LEU A 181 -19.32 7.47 -0.79
CA LEU A 181 -18.05 7.24 -1.46
C LEU A 181 -18.24 7.13 -2.97
N LYS A 182 -17.59 8.03 -3.71
CA LYS A 182 -17.62 8.10 -5.17
C LYS A 182 -16.32 7.65 -5.80
N SER A 183 -15.18 7.88 -5.14
CA SER A 183 -13.87 7.53 -5.68
C SER A 183 -13.07 6.77 -4.63
N LEU A 184 -12.59 5.58 -4.99
CA LEU A 184 -11.73 4.74 -4.16
C LEU A 184 -10.45 4.44 -4.94
N SER A 185 -9.31 4.74 -4.33
CA SER A 185 -8.00 4.45 -4.90
C SER A 185 -7.13 3.74 -3.85
N LEU A 186 -6.67 2.55 -4.20
CA LEU A 186 -5.85 1.71 -3.33
C LEU A 186 -4.53 1.45 -4.05
N GLY A 187 -3.43 1.61 -3.31
CA GLY A 187 -2.07 1.42 -3.82
C GLY A 187 -1.32 0.43 -2.96
N ASN A 188 -0.67 -0.58 -3.55
CA ASN A 188 0.03 -1.65 -2.83
C ASN A 188 -0.87 -2.48 -1.89
N TRP A 189 -2.19 -2.52 -2.14
CA TRP A 189 -3.12 -3.28 -1.31
C TRP A 189 -3.22 -4.73 -1.79
N SER A 190 -2.61 -5.63 -1.02
CA SER A 190 -2.62 -7.08 -1.24
C SER A 190 -3.97 -7.71 -0.87
N ILE A 191 -4.47 -8.60 -1.73
CA ILE A 191 -5.79 -9.21 -1.63
C ILE A 191 -5.66 -10.74 -1.48
N ALA A 192 -6.17 -11.30 -0.39
CA ALA A 192 -6.21 -12.75 -0.19
C ALA A 192 -7.63 -13.30 0.06
N HIS A 193 -8.62 -12.44 0.33
CA HIS A 193 -9.95 -12.87 0.76
C HIS A 193 -11.10 -12.27 -0.05
N GLU A 194 -12.19 -13.03 -0.13
CA GLU A 194 -13.44 -12.55 -0.74
C GLU A 194 -14.00 -11.33 -0.02
N TRP A 195 -13.91 -11.27 1.32
CA TRP A 195 -14.41 -10.13 2.08
C TRP A 195 -13.74 -8.80 1.72
N GLN A 196 -12.51 -8.80 1.20
CA GLN A 196 -11.83 -7.59 0.72
C GLN A 196 -12.55 -7.03 -0.52
N VAL A 197 -12.95 -7.94 -1.42
CA VAL A 197 -13.73 -7.62 -2.61
C VAL A 197 -15.14 -7.21 -2.20
N ASP A 198 -15.77 -7.92 -1.26
CA ASP A 198 -17.10 -7.57 -0.74
C ASP A 198 -17.12 -6.19 -0.10
N TRP A 199 -16.04 -5.77 0.57
CA TRP A 199 -15.95 -4.42 1.12
C TRP A 199 -15.97 -3.35 0.03
N ILE A 200 -15.26 -3.55 -1.09
CA ILE A 200 -15.38 -2.66 -2.26
C ILE A 200 -16.82 -2.66 -2.77
N LEU A 201 -17.40 -3.86 -2.98
CA LEU A 201 -18.77 -4.05 -3.46
C LEU A 201 -19.84 -3.51 -2.50
N SER A 202 -19.53 -3.31 -1.22
CA SER A 202 -20.48 -2.68 -0.29
C SER A 202 -20.84 -1.23 -0.70
N HIS A 203 -20.08 -0.62 -1.61
CA HIS A 203 -20.27 0.75 -2.09
C HIS A 203 -20.94 0.83 -3.48
N VAL A 204 -21.59 -0.24 -3.94
CA VAL A 204 -22.26 -0.34 -5.27
C VAL A 204 -23.19 0.83 -5.60
N ASP A 205 -23.85 1.39 -4.58
CA ASP A 205 -24.82 2.46 -4.75
C ASP A 205 -24.19 3.83 -5.00
N THR A 206 -22.89 4.01 -4.78
CA THR A 206 -22.25 5.33 -4.88
C THR A 206 -20.93 5.36 -5.62
N LEU A 207 -20.22 4.24 -5.72
CA LEU A 207 -18.87 4.21 -6.29
C LEU A 207 -18.90 4.48 -7.80
N GLU A 208 -18.26 5.58 -8.20
CA GLU A 208 -18.13 6.07 -9.58
C GLU A 208 -16.72 5.83 -10.15
N GLU A 209 -15.70 5.72 -9.29
CA GLU A 209 -14.31 5.54 -9.71
C GLU A 209 -13.60 4.54 -8.79
N LEU A 210 -12.87 3.59 -9.39
CA LEU A 210 -12.07 2.60 -8.67
C LEU A 210 -10.69 2.47 -9.32
N TYR A 211 -9.64 2.67 -8.52
CA TYR A 211 -8.25 2.53 -8.96
C TYR A 211 -7.50 1.55 -8.05
N LEU A 212 -6.87 0.55 -8.64
CA LEU A 212 -6.15 -0.53 -7.99
C LEU A 212 -4.70 -0.56 -8.49
N ASP A 213 -3.85 0.27 -7.90
CA ASP A 213 -2.45 0.46 -8.29
C ASP A 213 -1.56 -0.54 -7.54
N ASP A 214 -0.92 -1.47 -8.25
CA ASP A 214 -0.18 -2.58 -7.63
C ASP A 214 -0.96 -3.28 -6.51
N CYS A 215 -2.21 -3.64 -6.78
CA CYS A 215 -3.03 -4.43 -5.84
C CYS A 215 -3.05 -5.89 -6.29
N PRO A 216 -2.10 -6.75 -5.87
CA PRO A 216 -2.06 -8.14 -6.30
C PRO A 216 -3.05 -9.02 -5.52
N ILE A 217 -3.45 -10.14 -6.12
CA ILE A 217 -4.04 -11.25 -5.37
C ILE A 217 -2.92 -12.15 -4.87
N VAL A 218 -2.82 -12.30 -3.55
CA VAL A 218 -1.90 -13.24 -2.90
C VAL A 218 -2.49 -14.64 -3.02
N HIS A 219 -1.90 -15.50 -3.85
CA HIS A 219 -2.47 -16.81 -4.17
C HIS A 219 -1.83 -17.96 -3.39
N ALA A 220 -0.71 -17.71 -2.71
CA ALA A 220 -0.11 -18.57 -1.72
C ALA A 220 0.48 -17.71 -0.60
N LEU A 221 0.31 -18.15 0.65
CA LEU A 221 0.85 -17.47 1.82
C LEU A 221 1.57 -18.48 2.70
N ARG A 222 2.72 -18.07 3.21
CA ARG A 222 3.49 -18.73 4.25
C ARG A 222 3.75 -17.72 5.36
N PHE A 223 3.42 -18.10 6.60
CA PHE A 223 3.62 -17.27 7.79
C PHE A 223 4.52 -17.99 8.79
N GLU A 224 5.36 -17.24 9.49
CA GLU A 224 6.09 -17.72 10.66
C GLU A 224 5.18 -17.83 11.89
N GLN A 225 5.58 -18.64 12.89
CA GLN A 225 4.81 -18.84 14.12
C GLN A 225 4.50 -17.55 14.90
N ASN A 226 5.43 -16.61 14.95
CA ASN A 226 5.22 -15.28 15.55
C ASN A 226 4.22 -14.42 14.74
N GLN A 227 3.95 -14.78 13.48
CA GLN A 227 2.96 -14.16 12.60
C GLN A 227 1.60 -14.89 12.67
N TYR A 228 1.45 -15.99 13.42
CA TYR A 228 0.18 -16.73 13.53
C TYR A 228 -0.96 -15.95 14.20
N GLY A 229 -0.70 -14.86 14.91
CA GLY A 229 -1.78 -13.92 15.30
C GLY A 229 -2.45 -13.31 14.05
N ALA A 230 -1.68 -13.16 12.98
CA ALA A 230 -2.15 -13.06 11.62
C ALA A 230 -2.28 -14.48 10.99
N LEU A 231 -2.99 -15.42 11.61
CA LEU A 231 -3.64 -16.58 10.98
C LEU A 231 -5.04 -16.83 11.56
N GLU A 232 -5.41 -16.14 12.66
CA GLU A 232 -6.78 -16.14 13.19
C GLU A 232 -7.84 -15.64 12.17
N TRP A 233 -7.40 -15.15 11.00
CA TRP A 233 -8.22 -14.65 9.89
C TRP A 233 -8.49 -15.66 8.78
N ALA A 234 -8.00 -16.90 8.88
CA ALA A 234 -8.27 -17.91 7.88
C ALA A 234 -9.72 -18.44 7.98
N GLU A 235 -10.66 -17.64 7.50
CA GLU A 235 -11.99 -18.12 7.14
C GLU A 235 -11.85 -18.93 5.83
N GLY A 236 -11.64 -20.25 5.96
CA GLY A 236 -11.39 -21.18 4.86
C GLY A 236 -10.54 -22.37 5.32
N GLU A 237 -10.52 -23.47 4.55
CA GLU A 237 -9.74 -24.67 4.85
C GLU A 237 -8.24 -24.34 4.87
N LEU A 238 -7.74 -23.89 6.03
CA LEU A 238 -6.34 -24.01 6.37
C LEU A 238 -6.00 -25.49 6.29
N SER A 239 -5.28 -25.90 5.27
CA SER A 239 -4.38 -27.03 5.44
C SER A 239 -3.18 -26.50 6.22
N VAL A 240 -3.33 -26.31 7.54
CA VAL A 240 -2.16 -26.25 8.41
C VAL A 240 -1.54 -27.63 8.34
N LYS A 241 -0.65 -27.81 7.37
CA LYS A 241 0.18 -28.99 7.32
C LYS A 241 1.42 -28.65 8.12
N ASP A 242 1.45 -29.22 9.31
CA ASP A 242 2.58 -29.14 10.21
C ASP A 242 3.72 -29.97 9.61
N TYR A 243 4.59 -29.31 8.84
CA TYR A 243 5.72 -29.95 8.16
C TYR A 243 6.97 -30.04 9.04
N GLY A 244 6.83 -29.87 10.36
CA GLY A 244 7.96 -29.91 11.29
C GLY A 244 8.85 -28.65 11.26
N PHE A 245 8.54 -27.70 10.37
CA PHE A 245 9.02 -26.33 10.41
C PHE A 245 7.85 -25.43 10.82
N GLU A 246 8.10 -24.47 11.71
CA GLU A 246 7.14 -23.59 12.40
C GLU A 246 6.47 -22.56 11.44
N ALA A 247 5.91 -23.01 10.32
CA ALA A 247 5.25 -22.16 9.32
C ALA A 247 3.85 -22.68 8.91
N GLY A 248 2.93 -21.74 8.70
CA GLY A 248 1.55 -22.01 8.28
C GLY A 248 1.32 -21.60 6.84
N TYR A 249 0.58 -22.40 6.08
CA TYR A 249 0.32 -22.18 4.65
C TYR A 249 -1.16 -21.88 4.34
N MET A 250 -1.42 -20.99 3.39
CA MET A 250 -2.75 -20.73 2.85
C MET A 250 -2.72 -20.58 1.32
N TYR A 251 -3.73 -21.11 0.65
CA TYR A 251 -3.89 -21.03 -0.81
C TYR A 251 -5.25 -20.45 -1.17
N PRO A 252 -5.40 -19.11 -1.22
CA PRO A 252 -6.65 -18.49 -1.63
C PRO A 252 -7.08 -18.94 -3.02
N SER A 253 -8.37 -19.25 -3.17
CA SER A 253 -8.97 -19.58 -4.47
C SER A 253 -9.36 -18.34 -5.29
N LEU A 254 -9.23 -17.15 -4.71
CA LEU A 254 -9.58 -15.88 -5.34
C LEU A 254 -8.73 -15.63 -6.58
N ARG A 255 -9.33 -15.15 -7.66
CA ARG A 255 -8.66 -14.85 -8.93
C ARG A 255 -9.28 -13.60 -9.55
N TRP A 256 -8.50 -12.82 -10.31
CA TRP A 256 -9.01 -11.66 -11.04
C TRP A 256 -10.09 -12.05 -12.05
N SER A 257 -10.03 -13.25 -12.63
CA SER A 257 -11.08 -13.81 -13.49
C SER A 257 -12.42 -13.98 -12.78
N ARG A 258 -12.44 -14.05 -11.44
CA ARG A 258 -13.67 -14.02 -10.62
C ARG A 258 -14.03 -12.61 -10.15
N VAL A 259 -13.04 -11.79 -9.80
CA VAL A 259 -13.26 -10.44 -9.25
C VAL A 259 -13.78 -9.45 -10.30
N LEU A 260 -13.17 -9.41 -11.50
CA LEU A 260 -13.53 -8.44 -12.55
C LEU A 260 -15.00 -8.59 -13.02
N PRO A 261 -15.55 -9.81 -13.19
CA PRO A 261 -16.98 -9.98 -13.45
C PRO A 261 -17.88 -9.49 -12.31
N LEU A 262 -17.45 -9.58 -11.05
CA LEU A 262 -18.22 -9.02 -9.92
C LEU A 262 -18.31 -7.51 -10.01
N PHE A 263 -17.21 -6.83 -10.32
CA PHE A 263 -17.21 -5.39 -10.55
C PHE A 263 -18.14 -5.00 -11.69
N THR A 264 -18.07 -5.70 -12.82
CA THR A 264 -18.96 -5.49 -13.99
C THR A 264 -20.44 -5.67 -13.62
N SER A 265 -20.74 -6.71 -12.83
CA SER A 265 -22.12 -7.06 -12.49
C SER A 265 -22.74 -6.20 -11.38
N HIS A 266 -21.96 -5.68 -10.45
CA HIS A 266 -22.47 -4.98 -9.26
C HIS A 266 -22.21 -3.48 -9.26
N LEU A 267 -21.04 -3.00 -9.71
CA LEU A 267 -20.66 -1.58 -9.66
C LEU A 267 -21.29 -0.77 -10.80
N LYS A 268 -22.63 -0.68 -10.83
CA LYS A 268 -23.38 -0.07 -11.95
C LYS A 268 -23.20 1.42 -12.14
N LYS A 269 -22.64 2.12 -11.14
CA LYS A 269 -22.33 3.55 -11.22
C LYS A 269 -20.88 3.82 -11.58
N LEU A 270 -20.05 2.78 -11.72
CA LEU A 270 -18.65 2.91 -12.07
C LEU A 270 -18.53 3.52 -13.47
N LYS A 271 -17.75 4.59 -13.56
CA LYS A 271 -17.46 5.35 -14.78
C LYS A 271 -15.97 5.30 -15.13
N ARG A 272 -15.13 5.11 -14.12
CA ARG A 272 -13.67 5.02 -14.28
C ARG A 272 -13.16 3.81 -13.52
N PHE A 273 -12.34 3.04 -14.20
CA PHE A 273 -11.63 1.92 -13.62
C PHE A 273 -10.17 1.98 -14.05
N GLY A 274 -9.27 1.85 -13.09
CA GLY A 274 -7.84 1.67 -13.31
C GLY A 274 -7.35 0.48 -12.50
N MET A 275 -6.48 -0.30 -13.11
CA MET A 275 -5.72 -1.37 -12.47
C MET A 275 -4.46 -1.52 -13.32
N ALA A 276 -3.29 -1.23 -12.77
CA ALA A 276 -2.01 -1.29 -13.47
C ALA A 276 -0.86 -1.07 -12.46
N HIS A 277 0.36 -0.96 -12.98
CA HIS A 277 1.53 -0.43 -12.28
C HIS A 277 1.64 1.09 -12.49
N GLY A 278 1.54 1.85 -11.41
CA GLY A 278 1.80 3.28 -11.38
C GLY A 278 3.30 3.60 -11.38
N PRO A 279 3.68 4.88 -11.53
CA PRO A 279 5.09 5.30 -11.47
C PRO A 279 5.62 5.32 -10.01
N TRP A 280 5.79 4.14 -9.42
CA TRP A 280 6.28 3.94 -8.05
C TRP A 280 7.77 4.26 -7.91
N MET A 281 8.55 3.98 -8.96
CA MET A 281 9.98 4.29 -9.06
C MET A 281 10.24 5.32 -10.17
N VAL A 282 11.27 6.15 -9.97
CA VAL A 282 11.82 7.00 -11.02
C VAL A 282 13.13 6.36 -11.46
N THR A 283 13.21 5.94 -12.72
CA THR A 283 14.37 5.26 -13.32
C THR A 283 15.64 6.11 -13.38
N GLU A 284 15.56 7.40 -13.01
CA GLU A 284 16.73 8.25 -12.78
C GLU A 284 16.57 9.08 -11.50
N PRO A 285 17.32 8.79 -10.42
CA PRO A 285 17.26 9.53 -9.17
C PRO A 285 17.98 10.88 -9.33
N ARG A 286 17.29 11.87 -9.89
CA ARG A 286 17.62 13.26 -9.58
C ARG A 286 17.02 13.57 -8.21
N GLU A 287 17.86 14.06 -7.30
CA GLU A 287 17.48 14.47 -5.95
C GLU A 287 16.13 15.21 -5.95
N GLY A 288 15.08 14.56 -5.43
CA GLY A 288 13.74 15.14 -5.28
C GLY A 288 12.61 14.49 -6.08
N ASP A 289 12.91 13.66 -7.09
CA ASP A 289 11.90 12.93 -7.87
C ASP A 289 11.54 11.60 -7.17
N GLY A 290 10.66 11.70 -6.17
CA GLY A 290 10.12 10.55 -5.45
C GLY A 290 8.94 9.86 -6.14
N ASN A 291 8.50 8.73 -5.60
CA ASN A 291 7.29 7.99 -5.97
C ASN A 291 6.14 8.92 -6.46
N HIS A 292 5.76 8.78 -7.72
CA HIS A 292 4.71 9.57 -8.36
C HIS A 292 3.36 8.84 -8.43
N ALA A 293 3.30 7.56 -8.06
CA ALA A 293 2.08 6.75 -8.11
C ALA A 293 0.96 7.42 -7.32
N PHE A 294 1.25 7.87 -6.09
CA PHE A 294 0.25 8.58 -5.28
C PHE A 294 -0.25 9.86 -5.96
N ALA A 295 0.63 10.67 -6.56
CA ALA A 295 0.25 11.91 -7.24
C ALA A 295 -0.54 11.65 -8.53
N ARG A 296 -0.22 10.58 -9.25
CA ARG A 296 -0.79 10.19 -10.55
C ARG A 296 -1.84 9.09 -10.48
N ARG A 297 -2.30 8.74 -9.28
CA ARG A 297 -3.29 7.68 -8.99
C ARG A 297 -4.57 7.66 -9.83
N TYR A 298 -4.96 8.81 -10.39
CA TYR A 298 -6.15 8.95 -11.25
C TYR A 298 -5.86 8.79 -12.75
N GLU A 299 -4.59 8.63 -13.13
CA GLU A 299 -4.12 8.40 -14.50
C GLU A 299 -3.87 6.91 -14.78
N LEU A 300 -4.09 6.05 -13.78
CA LEU A 300 -3.83 4.62 -13.86
C LEU A 300 -4.67 3.98 -14.99
N PRO A 301 -4.05 3.31 -15.97
CA PRO A 301 -4.78 2.63 -17.04
C PRO A 301 -5.47 1.38 -16.50
N ALA A 302 -6.34 0.78 -17.32
CA ALA A 302 -6.90 -0.55 -17.07
C ALA A 302 -6.10 -1.59 -17.85
N ARG A 303 -5.08 -2.18 -17.21
CA ARG A 303 -4.16 -3.19 -17.77
C ARG A 303 -3.96 -4.33 -16.77
N LEU A 304 -3.80 -5.55 -17.26
CA LEU A 304 -3.33 -6.64 -16.40
C LEU A 304 -1.82 -6.59 -16.27
N GLU A 305 -1.34 -6.43 -15.04
CA GLU A 305 0.08 -6.51 -14.72
C GLU A 305 0.55 -7.95 -14.58
N VAL A 306 1.83 -8.17 -14.85
CA VAL A 306 2.50 -9.45 -14.59
C VAL A 306 2.45 -9.76 -13.09
N GLY A 307 2.74 -8.77 -12.25
CA GLY A 307 2.72 -8.86 -10.79
C GLY A 307 1.33 -8.94 -10.15
N ARG A 308 0.24 -9.11 -10.92
CA ARG A 308 -1.14 -9.17 -10.38
C ARG A 308 -1.43 -10.35 -9.45
N TYR A 309 -0.54 -11.34 -9.44
CA TYR A 309 -0.51 -12.45 -8.49
C TYR A 309 0.86 -12.49 -7.81
N CYS A 310 0.85 -12.71 -6.50
CA CYS A 310 2.08 -12.83 -5.72
C CYS A 310 1.94 -13.86 -4.60
N ILE A 311 3.07 -14.14 -3.96
CA ILE A 311 3.18 -15.01 -2.80
C ILE A 311 3.64 -14.18 -1.62
N HIS A 312 3.04 -14.40 -0.46
CA HIS A 312 3.59 -13.87 0.79
C HIS A 312 4.42 -14.95 1.47
N ASP A 313 5.70 -14.71 1.73
CA ASP A 313 6.58 -15.68 2.37
C ASP A 313 7.32 -15.07 3.56
N CYS A 314 6.75 -15.21 4.77
CA CYS A 314 7.42 -14.97 6.05
C CYS A 314 8.08 -13.59 6.24
N GLY A 315 7.80 -12.60 5.39
CA GLY A 315 8.44 -11.28 5.44
C GLY A 315 9.38 -10.97 4.27
N VAL A 316 9.64 -11.94 3.39
CA VAL A 316 10.06 -11.64 2.02
C VAL A 316 8.89 -10.92 1.35
N LEU A 317 9.16 -9.73 0.81
CA LEU A 317 8.15 -8.91 0.12
C LEU A 317 7.38 -9.77 -0.89
N PRO A 318 6.10 -9.48 -1.16
CA PRO A 318 5.34 -10.23 -2.14
C PRO A 318 6.09 -10.36 -3.46
N THR A 319 6.61 -11.56 -3.74
CA THR A 319 7.33 -11.85 -4.97
C THR A 319 6.41 -12.58 -5.94
N HIS A 320 6.67 -12.40 -7.22
CA HIS A 320 6.06 -13.20 -8.28
C HIS A 320 6.79 -14.54 -8.50
N TRP A 321 7.95 -14.73 -7.86
CA TRP A 321 8.78 -15.93 -7.95
C TRP A 321 8.57 -16.85 -6.75
N ILE A 322 8.33 -18.13 -7.05
CA ILE A 322 8.54 -19.23 -6.11
C ILE A 322 10.03 -19.55 -6.18
N VAL A 323 10.79 -19.26 -5.12
CA VAL A 323 12.09 -19.93 -4.96
C VAL A 323 11.77 -21.41 -4.83
N GLU A 324 12.52 -22.26 -5.54
CA GLU A 324 12.40 -23.73 -5.54
C GLU A 324 12.55 -24.26 -4.09
N ASP A 325 11.48 -24.15 -3.31
CA ASP A 325 11.29 -24.84 -2.05
C ASP A 325 10.54 -26.12 -2.42
N GLU A 326 11.14 -27.27 -2.16
CA GLU A 326 10.59 -28.61 -2.45
C GLU A 326 9.10 -28.71 -2.02
N MET A 327 8.70 -27.92 -1.02
CA MET A 327 7.32 -27.82 -0.51
C MET A 327 6.31 -27.14 -1.45
N PHE A 328 6.67 -26.11 -2.23
CA PHE A 328 5.75 -25.52 -3.21
C PHE A 328 5.58 -26.42 -4.44
N THR A 329 6.65 -27.11 -4.84
CA THR A 329 6.66 -28.09 -5.93
C THR A 329 5.84 -29.34 -5.60
N GLU A 330 5.88 -29.87 -4.37
CA GLU A 330 5.04 -31.00 -3.93
C GLU A 330 3.53 -30.70 -3.92
N HIS A 331 3.14 -29.43 -4.00
CA HIS A 331 1.74 -29.00 -4.04
C HIS A 331 1.26 -28.53 -5.42
N GLY A 332 2.03 -28.84 -6.46
CA GLY A 332 1.63 -28.64 -7.85
C GLY A 332 1.85 -27.22 -8.36
N PHE A 333 2.59 -26.38 -7.62
CA PHE A 333 3.10 -25.10 -8.11
C PHE A 333 4.55 -25.28 -8.59
N VAL A 334 4.72 -26.15 -9.60
CA VAL A 334 5.97 -26.30 -10.34
C VAL A 334 5.90 -25.34 -11.51
N TRP A 335 6.72 -24.29 -11.46
CA TRP A 335 7.31 -23.72 -12.67
C TRP A 335 8.34 -24.75 -13.15
N ASP A 336 8.31 -25.14 -14.42
CA ASP A 336 9.01 -26.33 -14.94
C ASP A 336 10.51 -26.30 -14.56
N GLU A 337 11.11 -27.44 -14.17
CA GLU A 337 12.52 -27.53 -13.75
C GLU A 337 13.52 -27.04 -14.82
N GLU A 338 13.09 -26.93 -16.08
CA GLU A 338 13.88 -26.35 -17.17
C GLU A 338 14.01 -24.82 -17.09
N ASP A 339 13.05 -24.11 -16.48
CA ASP A 339 13.05 -22.63 -16.41
C ASP A 339 14.03 -22.10 -15.34
N ILE A 340 14.27 -22.87 -14.27
CA ILE A 340 15.14 -22.47 -13.14
C ILE A 340 16.62 -22.72 -13.49
N LYS A 341 16.93 -23.83 -14.18
CA LYS A 341 18.31 -24.18 -14.58
C LYS A 341 18.94 -23.20 -15.58
N THR A 342 18.15 -22.45 -16.34
CA THR A 342 18.69 -21.44 -17.27
C THR A 342 19.05 -20.11 -16.61
N ARG A 343 18.75 -19.92 -15.31
CA ARG A 343 19.00 -18.65 -14.59
C ARG A 343 20.05 -18.72 -13.48
N GLU A 344 20.55 -19.90 -13.12
CA GLU A 344 21.56 -20.06 -12.05
C GLU A 344 22.94 -19.48 -12.39
N ASP A 345 23.25 -19.19 -13.67
CA ASP A 345 24.61 -18.80 -14.05
C ASP A 345 24.88 -17.29 -14.18
N ASP A 346 23.88 -16.39 -14.13
CA ASP A 346 24.14 -14.95 -14.42
C ASP A 346 23.42 -13.89 -13.54
N VAL A 347 22.55 -14.25 -12.59
CA VAL A 347 21.70 -13.24 -11.91
C VAL A 347 21.63 -13.40 -10.39
N VAL A 348 22.74 -13.15 -9.71
CA VAL A 348 22.73 -12.95 -8.25
C VAL A 348 23.48 -11.65 -7.96
N GLU A 349 22.72 -10.63 -7.55
CA GLU A 349 23.12 -9.32 -6.98
C GLU A 349 22.79 -8.02 -7.77
N GLN A 350 22.30 -8.05 -9.02
CA GLN A 350 21.94 -6.80 -9.74
C GLN A 350 20.45 -6.55 -10.00
N GLU A 351 19.55 -7.49 -9.72
CA GLU A 351 18.14 -7.39 -10.14
C GLU A 351 17.16 -7.24 -8.96
N LEU A 352 17.41 -6.29 -8.06
CA LEU A 352 16.35 -5.72 -7.22
C LEU A 352 15.83 -4.38 -7.76
N GLU A 353 16.61 -3.71 -8.62
CA GLU A 353 16.30 -2.39 -9.18
C GLU A 353 15.58 -2.44 -10.55
N GLY A 354 15.51 -3.60 -11.22
CA GLY A 354 14.83 -3.80 -12.51
C GLY A 354 13.56 -4.67 -12.46
N MET A 355 13.12 -5.08 -11.26
CA MET A 355 12.14 -6.17 -11.02
C MET A 355 10.70 -5.95 -11.52
N TRP A 356 10.40 -4.78 -12.09
CA TRP A 356 9.07 -4.42 -12.56
C TRP A 356 9.03 -4.13 -14.07
N ASP A 357 10.20 -4.07 -14.73
CA ASP A 357 10.34 -3.80 -16.16
C ASP A 357 10.60 -5.10 -16.94
N VAL A 358 9.68 -6.08 -16.84
CA VAL A 358 9.63 -7.15 -17.84
C VAL A 358 9.03 -6.55 -19.12
N GLU A 359 9.80 -5.72 -19.82
CA GLU A 359 9.42 -5.16 -21.13
C GLU A 359 9.47 -6.21 -22.25
N ASP A 360 10.03 -7.39 -21.96
CA ASP A 360 10.16 -8.47 -22.94
C ASP A 360 8.88 -9.32 -22.99
N GLU A 361 8.09 -9.13 -24.05
CA GLU A 361 6.85 -9.89 -24.31
C GLU A 361 7.10 -11.42 -24.32
N GLU A 362 8.32 -11.86 -24.65
CA GLU A 362 8.74 -13.27 -24.60
C GLU A 362 8.90 -13.82 -23.17
N GLU A 363 9.26 -13.00 -22.18
CA GLU A 363 9.33 -13.43 -20.78
C GLU A 363 7.95 -13.46 -20.12
N GLU A 364 7.05 -12.53 -20.48
CA GLU A 364 5.68 -12.54 -19.97
C GLU A 364 4.88 -13.78 -20.43
N GLU A 365 5.13 -14.32 -21.63
CA GLU A 365 4.45 -15.53 -22.13
C GLU A 365 4.83 -16.80 -21.35
N LYS A 366 6.00 -16.82 -20.72
CA LYS A 366 6.46 -17.95 -19.90
C LYS A 366 5.76 -17.99 -18.54
N ILE A 367 5.21 -16.86 -18.07
CA ILE A 367 4.55 -16.74 -16.76
C ILE A 367 3.11 -17.34 -16.78
N ARG A 368 2.97 -18.61 -16.40
CA ARG A 368 1.72 -19.29 -15.99
C ARG A 368 1.04 -18.64 -14.78
N HIS A 369 0.08 -17.77 -15.05
CA HIS A 369 -0.73 -17.18 -13.99
C HIS A 369 -1.83 -18.14 -13.47
N PRO A 370 -2.08 -18.19 -12.15
CA PRO A 370 -3.08 -19.08 -11.54
C PRO A 370 -4.53 -18.90 -12.00
N GLY A 371 -4.87 -17.79 -12.66
CA GLY A 371 -6.24 -17.43 -13.06
C GLY A 371 -6.53 -17.48 -14.56
N GLY A 372 -5.54 -17.83 -15.40
CA GLY A 372 -5.67 -17.85 -16.87
C GLY A 372 -5.71 -16.45 -17.49
N ARG A 373 -4.58 -16.01 -18.10
CA ARG A 373 -4.40 -14.63 -18.62
C ARG A 373 -5.49 -14.22 -19.62
N GLU A 374 -5.91 -15.12 -20.51
CA GLU A 374 -6.95 -14.82 -21.51
C GLU A 374 -8.33 -14.57 -20.89
N GLU A 375 -8.73 -15.37 -19.90
CA GLU A 375 -10.02 -15.21 -19.22
C GLU A 375 -10.08 -13.89 -18.46
N GLU A 376 -8.98 -13.54 -17.79
CA GLU A 376 -8.83 -12.28 -17.07
C GLU A 376 -8.85 -11.08 -18.02
N LYS A 377 -8.13 -11.17 -19.13
CA LYS A 377 -8.09 -10.10 -20.13
C LYS A 377 -9.48 -9.86 -20.71
N LYS A 378 -10.19 -10.94 -21.05
CA LYS A 378 -11.58 -10.86 -21.50
C LYS A 378 -12.50 -10.23 -20.45
N ALA A 379 -12.34 -10.57 -19.18
CA ALA A 379 -13.14 -9.99 -18.10
C ALA A 379 -12.83 -8.49 -17.90
N LEU A 380 -11.56 -8.10 -18.01
CA LEU A 380 -11.14 -6.70 -17.95
C LEU A 380 -11.69 -5.90 -19.12
N ASP A 381 -11.57 -6.41 -20.34
CA ASP A 381 -12.08 -5.77 -21.56
C ASP A 381 -13.61 -5.57 -21.48
N GLN A 382 -14.33 -6.55 -20.94
CA GLN A 382 -15.78 -6.45 -20.69
C GLN A 382 -16.12 -5.37 -19.67
N LEU A 383 -15.37 -5.29 -18.57
CA LEU A 383 -15.54 -4.25 -17.56
C LEU A 383 -15.34 -2.87 -18.19
N VAL A 384 -14.22 -2.65 -18.87
CA VAL A 384 -13.85 -1.37 -19.48
C VAL A 384 -14.84 -0.95 -20.56
N ALA A 385 -15.27 -1.88 -21.42
CA ALA A 385 -16.28 -1.60 -22.44
C ALA A 385 -17.62 -1.17 -21.81
N GLY A 386 -17.99 -1.74 -20.66
CA GLY A 386 -19.21 -1.37 -19.93
C GLY A 386 -19.19 0.02 -19.29
N LEU A 387 -18.02 0.65 -19.15
CA LEU A 387 -17.90 2.01 -18.59
C LEU A 387 -18.17 3.12 -19.63
N GLN A 388 -18.09 2.78 -20.92
CA GLN A 388 -18.24 3.74 -22.02
C GLN A 388 -19.69 3.95 -22.47
N THR A 389 -20.63 3.17 -21.92
CA THR A 389 -22.09 3.24 -22.16
C THR A 389 -22.80 3.87 -20.97
#